data_AF-A0A4R5FU96-F1
#
_entry.id   AF-A0A4R5FU96-F1
#
_cell.length_a   1.000
_cell.length_b   1.000
_cell.length_c   1.000
_cell.angle_alpha   90.00
_cell.angle_beta   90.00
_cell.angle_gamma   90.00
#
_symmetry.space_group_name_H-M   'P 1'
#
loop_
_entity.id
_entity.type
_entity.pdbx_description
1 polymer ?
#
loop_
_entity_poly.entity_id
_entity_poly.type
_entity_poly.pdbx_seq_one_letter_code
_entity_poly.pdbx_strand_id
1 'polypeptide(L)'
;MTEHYLGVLGLAEALGVTRHAVHKWRSRYPAGSDHPFPEPDVEIDGAPGWRPDRVEEIVRWRDGLPGRGAGGGRPSAARQDYLRAALARGLDRDEALRALATFTAEFPEMTEPEICAWLMEKWRR
;
A
#
# COMPACT_ATOMS: atom_id res chain seq x y z
N MET A 1 13.25 13.01 36.38
CA MET A 1 13.64 12.24 35.19
C MET A 1 13.02 12.93 33.99
N THR A 2 13.77 13.13 32.91
CA THR A 2 13.26 13.77 31.70
C THR A 2 12.71 12.69 30.78
N GLU A 3 11.45 12.82 30.39
CA GLU A 3 10.87 11.96 29.36
C GLU A 3 11.12 12.55 27.97
N HIS A 4 11.55 11.71 27.04
CA HIS A 4 11.81 12.09 25.66
C HIS A 4 10.78 11.42 24.76
N TYR A 5 10.17 12.20 23.87
CA TYR A 5 9.19 11.73 22.90
C TYR A 5 9.66 12.02 21.49
N LEU A 6 9.42 11.08 20.58
CA LEU A 6 9.63 11.22 19.15
C LEU A 6 8.41 11.90 18.55
N GLY A 7 8.60 13.12 18.04
CA GLY A 7 7.63 13.72 17.12
C GLY A 7 7.60 12.98 15.77
N VAL A 8 6.68 13.37 14.88
CA VAL A 8 6.53 12.77 13.53
C VAL A 8 7.85 12.68 12.76
N LEU A 9 8.73 13.68 12.89
CA LEU A 9 10.05 13.67 12.22
C LEU A 9 10.99 12.62 12.79
N GLY A 10 11.18 12.58 14.12
CA GLY A 10 12.05 11.59 14.77
C GLY A 10 11.53 10.17 14.59
N LEU A 11 10.20 9.99 14.60
CA LEU A 11 9.59 8.71 14.28
C LEU A 11 9.84 8.30 12.82
N ALA A 12 9.71 9.22 11.87
CA ALA A 12 9.98 8.93 10.46
C ALA A 12 11.45 8.55 10.21
N GLU A 13 12.39 9.23 10.86
CA GLU A 13 13.82 8.93 10.81
C GLU A 13 14.11 7.55 11.40
N ALA A 14 13.58 7.24 12.59
CA ALA A 14 13.74 5.93 13.23
C ALA A 14 13.21 4.77 12.38
N LEU A 15 12.17 5.02 11.56
CA LEU A 15 11.55 4.03 10.68
C LEU A 15 12.16 3.98 9.27
N GLY A 16 13.08 4.88 8.93
CA GLY A 16 13.64 5.01 7.57
C GLY A 16 12.62 5.43 6.51
N VAL A 17 11.62 6.24 6.88
CA VAL A 17 10.56 6.72 5.98
C VAL A 17 10.45 8.24 5.96
N THR A 18 9.58 8.77 5.10
CA THR A 18 9.32 10.22 5.06
C THR A 18 8.31 10.62 6.12
N ARG A 19 8.43 11.86 6.63
CA ARG A 19 7.39 12.51 7.47
C ARG A 19 5.99 12.38 6.86
N HIS A 20 5.90 12.54 5.55
CA HIS A 20 4.63 12.45 4.83
C HIS A 20 4.03 11.03 4.89
N ALA A 21 4.85 9.97 4.91
CA ALA A 21 4.37 8.61 5.08
C ALA A 21 3.67 8.43 6.43
N VAL A 22 4.27 8.92 7.52
CA VAL A 22 3.69 8.86 8.87
C VAL A 22 2.36 9.62 8.93
N HIS A 23 2.29 10.83 8.37
CA HIS A 23 1.02 11.57 8.26
C HIS A 23 -0.05 10.80 7.50
N LYS A 24 0.31 10.20 6.35
CA LYS A 24 -0.63 9.38 5.58
C LYS A 24 -1.11 8.15 6.33
N TRP A 25 -0.26 7.50 7.12
CA TRP A 25 -0.67 6.37 7.93
C TRP A 25 -1.69 6.79 8.98
N ARG A 26 -1.43 7.87 9.73
CA ARG A 26 -2.38 8.40 10.73
C ARG A 26 -3.74 8.74 10.12
N SER A 27 -3.78 9.31 8.91
CA SER A 27 -5.05 9.63 8.24
C SER A 27 -5.76 8.40 7.65
N ARG A 28 -5.02 7.40 7.16
CA ARG A 28 -5.59 6.21 6.50
C ARG A 28 -6.04 5.13 7.47
N TYR A 29 -5.41 5.08 8.64
CA TYR A 29 -5.62 4.06 9.64
C TYR A 29 -5.99 4.73 10.98
N PRO A 30 -7.14 5.42 11.07
CA PRO A 30 -7.61 5.99 12.33
C PRO A 30 -7.92 4.90 13.36
N ALA A 31 -8.10 5.27 14.63
CA ALA A 31 -8.33 4.36 15.74
C ALA A 31 -9.51 3.38 15.53
N GLY A 32 -10.53 3.77 14.75
CA GLY A 32 -11.68 2.93 14.42
C GLY A 32 -11.54 2.09 13.15
N SER A 33 -10.38 2.04 12.50
CA SER A 33 -10.15 1.21 11.31
C SER A 33 -9.81 -0.24 11.67
N ASP A 34 -9.89 -1.15 10.69
CA ASP A 34 -9.57 -2.57 10.89
C ASP A 34 -8.10 -2.83 11.27
N HIS A 35 -7.20 -1.87 11.01
CA HIS A 35 -5.77 -1.97 11.32
C HIS A 35 -5.21 -0.61 11.76
N PRO A 36 -5.61 -0.11 12.93
CA PRO A 36 -5.38 1.28 13.35
C PRO A 36 -3.89 1.57 13.53
N PHE A 37 -3.45 2.75 13.11
CA PHE A 37 -2.09 3.22 13.37
C PHE A 37 -1.92 3.49 14.89
N PRO A 38 -0.81 3.07 15.51
CA PRO A 38 -0.58 3.28 16.94
C PRO A 38 -0.74 4.75 17.36
N GLU A 39 -1.62 4.99 18.34
CA GLU A 39 -1.87 6.33 18.88
C GLU A 39 -0.62 6.91 19.54
N PRO A 40 -0.41 8.23 19.49
CA PRO A 40 0.67 8.87 20.22
C PRO A 40 0.46 8.76 21.73
N ASP A 41 1.56 8.72 22.48
CA ASP A 41 1.53 8.72 23.95
C ASP A 41 1.22 10.11 24.51
N VAL A 42 1.60 11.16 23.77
CA VAL A 42 1.36 12.56 24.13
C VAL A 42 0.97 13.39 22.92
N GLU A 43 0.21 14.45 23.16
CA GLU A 43 -0.03 15.51 22.19
C GLU A 43 0.33 16.86 22.83
N ILE A 44 1.23 17.61 22.19
CA ILE A 44 1.71 18.91 22.67
C ILE A 44 1.44 19.93 21.57
N ASP A 45 0.56 20.90 21.81
CA ASP A 45 0.15 21.91 20.81
C ASP A 45 -0.28 21.31 19.46
N GLY A 46 -0.98 20.16 19.50
CA GLY A 46 -1.40 19.42 18.31
C GLY A 46 -0.31 18.60 17.63
N ALA A 47 0.92 18.59 18.17
CA ALA A 47 2.01 17.75 17.72
C ALA A 47 2.00 16.41 18.47
N PRO A 48 1.85 15.28 17.77
CA PRO A 48 1.87 13.95 18.41
C PRO A 48 3.30 13.53 18.76
N GLY A 49 3.45 12.84 19.89
CA GLY A 49 4.70 12.27 20.35
C GLY A 49 4.56 10.79 20.73
N TRP A 50 5.52 9.97 20.33
CA TRP A 50 5.63 8.57 20.72
C TRP A 50 6.86 8.34 21.58
N ARG A 51 6.78 7.44 22.55
CA ARG A 51 7.96 7.03 23.31
C ARG A 51 8.93 6.27 22.39
N PRO A 52 10.26 6.44 22.52
CA PRO A 52 11.24 5.80 21.65
C PRO A 52 11.16 4.27 21.62
N ASP A 53 10.74 3.63 22.70
CA ASP A 53 10.54 2.18 22.83
C ASP A 53 9.33 1.66 22.03
N ARG A 54 8.41 2.53 21.61
CA ARG A 54 7.24 2.15 20.78
C ARG A 54 7.54 2.07 19.29
N VAL A 55 8.75 2.41 18.85
CA VAL A 55 9.13 2.28 17.43
C VAL A 55 8.93 0.84 16.93
N GLU A 56 9.25 -0.17 17.76
CA GLU A 56 9.06 -1.59 17.41
C GLU A 56 7.60 -1.99 17.22
N GLU A 57 6.67 -1.38 17.96
CA GLU A 57 5.22 -1.59 17.77
C GLU A 57 4.78 -1.08 16.40
N ILE A 58 5.28 0.10 16.01
CA ILE A 58 4.93 0.74 14.73
C ILE A 58 5.55 -0.05 13.55
N VAL A 59 6.73 -0.65 13.74
CA VAL A 59 7.31 -1.58 12.77
C VAL A 59 6.40 -2.80 12.58
N ARG A 60 5.99 -3.46 13.67
CA ARG A 60 5.08 -4.62 13.62
C ARG A 60 3.74 -4.27 12.97
N TRP A 61 3.19 -3.11 13.30
CA TRP A 61 1.99 -2.59 12.66
C TRP A 61 2.19 -2.43 11.15
N ARG A 62 3.32 -1.85 10.73
CA ARG A 62 3.64 -1.61 9.31
C ARG A 62 3.78 -2.93 8.55
N ASP A 63 4.42 -3.92 9.16
CA ASP A 63 4.65 -5.23 8.54
C ASP A 63 3.36 -6.05 8.43
N GLY A 64 2.36 -5.75 9.27
CA GLY A 64 0.99 -6.28 9.19
C GLY A 64 0.11 -5.60 8.14
N LEU A 65 0.57 -4.52 7.48
CA LEU A 65 -0.19 -3.91 6.40
C LEU A 65 -0.30 -4.89 5.22
N PRO A 66 -1.48 -5.00 4.58
CA PRO A 66 -1.58 -5.74 3.33
C PRO A 66 -0.55 -5.16 2.36
N GLY A 67 0.37 -6.02 1.88
CA GLY A 67 1.66 -5.60 1.34
C GLY A 67 1.57 -4.51 0.26
N ARG A 68 2.70 -3.83 0.01
CA ARG A 68 2.91 -2.93 -1.14
C ARG A 68 2.60 -3.67 -2.46
N GLY A 69 1.34 -3.82 -2.81
CA GLY A 69 0.87 -4.74 -3.86
C GLY A 69 -0.63 -5.03 -3.82
N ALA A 70 -1.29 -4.91 -2.66
CA ALA A 70 -2.75 -4.97 -2.53
C ALA A 70 -3.39 -3.63 -2.96
N GLY A 71 -3.28 -3.28 -4.24
CA GLY A 71 -4.20 -2.32 -4.89
C GLY A 71 -3.88 -0.82 -4.86
N GLY A 72 -2.67 -0.37 -4.47
CA GLY A 72 -2.38 1.06 -4.32
C GLY A 72 -1.11 1.61 -5.00
N GLY A 73 -0.31 0.78 -5.66
CA GLY A 73 0.79 1.26 -6.51
C GLY A 73 0.24 1.82 -7.83
N ARG A 74 0.95 2.77 -8.45
CA ARG A 74 0.66 3.10 -9.86
C ARG A 74 0.78 1.78 -10.65
N PRO A 75 -0.28 1.33 -11.34
CA PRO A 75 -0.21 0.06 -12.07
C PRO A 75 0.98 0.11 -13.04
N SER A 76 1.67 -1.01 -13.24
CA SER A 76 2.72 -1.09 -14.26
C SER A 76 2.16 -0.61 -15.61
N ALA A 77 3.02 -0.12 -16.51
CA ALA A 77 2.57 0.34 -17.83
C ALA A 77 1.76 -0.76 -18.55
N ALA A 78 2.24 -2.01 -18.51
CA ALA A 78 1.55 -3.18 -19.05
C ALA A 78 0.14 -3.39 -18.45
N ARG A 79 -0.02 -3.21 -17.13
CA ARG A 79 -1.34 -3.32 -16.48
C ARG A 79 -2.27 -2.17 -16.84
N GLN A 80 -1.74 -0.95 -17.03
CA GLN A 80 -2.56 0.18 -17.50
C GLN A 80 -3.06 -0.05 -18.92
N ASP A 81 -2.19 -0.52 -19.81
CA ASP A 81 -2.52 -0.81 -21.20
C ASP A 81 -3.55 -1.95 -21.29
N TYR A 82 -3.37 -3.01 -20.50
CA TYR A 82 -4.34 -4.09 -20.38
C TYR A 82 -5.71 -3.59 -19.90
N LEU A 83 -5.77 -2.81 -18.82
CA LEU A 83 -7.03 -2.28 -18.29
C LEU A 83 -7.74 -1.37 -19.31
N ARG A 84 -6.98 -0.58 -20.08
CA ARG A 84 -7.53 0.26 -21.14
C ARG A 84 -8.10 -0.59 -22.29
N ALA A 85 -7.39 -1.64 -22.69
CA ALA A 85 -7.85 -2.56 -23.72
C ALA A 85 -9.08 -3.36 -23.27
N ALA A 86 -9.14 -3.76 -22.00
CA ALA A 86 -10.29 -4.46 -21.40
C ALA A 86 -11.54 -3.57 -21.41
N LEU A 87 -11.39 -2.31 -20.99
CA LEU A 87 -12.48 -1.32 -21.01
C LEU A 87 -13.00 -1.07 -22.42
N ALA A 88 -12.12 -0.97 -23.42
CA ALA A 88 -12.52 -0.81 -24.83
C ALA A 88 -13.33 -2.00 -25.37
N ARG A 89 -13.26 -3.15 -24.69
CA ARG A 89 -14.01 -4.37 -25.01
C ARG A 89 -15.27 -4.55 -24.13
N GLY A 90 -15.57 -3.59 -23.27
CA GLY A 90 -16.75 -3.60 -22.41
C GLY A 90 -16.57 -4.35 -21.09
N LEU A 91 -15.36 -4.77 -20.73
CA LEU A 91 -15.11 -5.29 -19.37
C LEU A 91 -14.99 -4.14 -18.39
N ASP A 92 -15.62 -4.28 -17.23
CA ASP A 92 -15.36 -3.37 -16.14
C ASP A 92 -13.97 -3.64 -15.50
N ARG A 93 -13.53 -2.71 -14.65
CA ARG A 93 -12.20 -2.79 -14.03
C ARG A 93 -12.06 -4.02 -13.14
N ASP A 94 -13.10 -4.40 -12.42
CA ASP A 94 -13.03 -5.52 -11.48
C ASP A 94 -13.05 -6.86 -12.22
N GLU A 95 -13.81 -6.96 -13.31
CA GLU A 95 -13.80 -8.09 -14.23
C GLU A 95 -12.41 -8.30 -14.85
N ALA A 96 -11.79 -7.21 -15.35
CA ALA A 96 -10.45 -7.26 -15.90
C ALA A 96 -9.41 -7.67 -14.84
N LEU A 97 -9.53 -7.16 -13.62
CA LEU A 97 -8.63 -7.53 -12.53
C LEU A 97 -8.79 -8.98 -12.08
N ARG A 98 -10.03 -9.49 -12.03
CA ARG A 98 -10.31 -10.90 -11.76
C ARG A 98 -9.69 -11.79 -12.83
N ALA A 99 -9.90 -11.47 -14.11
CA ALA A 99 -9.31 -12.23 -15.21
C ALA A 99 -7.78 -12.25 -15.12
N LEU A 100 -7.14 -11.09 -14.93
CA LEU A 100 -5.69 -10.99 -14.79
C LEU A 100 -5.16 -11.84 -13.62
N ALA A 101 -5.84 -11.81 -12.47
CA ALA A 101 -5.48 -12.62 -11.31
C ALA A 101 -5.59 -14.14 -11.60
N THR A 102 -6.67 -14.57 -12.27
CA THR A 102 -6.84 -15.96 -12.72
C THR A 102 -5.69 -16.41 -13.61
N PHE A 103 -5.38 -15.65 -14.66
CA PHE A 103 -4.31 -16.02 -15.59
C PHE A 103 -2.92 -15.99 -14.95
N THR A 104 -2.68 -15.09 -14.00
CA THR A 104 -1.41 -15.07 -13.26
C THR A 104 -1.25 -16.31 -12.36
N ALA A 105 -2.35 -16.86 -11.85
CA ALA A 105 -2.35 -18.09 -11.06
C ALA A 105 -2.22 -19.35 -11.94
N GLU A 106 -2.82 -19.36 -13.13
CA GLU A 106 -2.79 -20.50 -14.05
C GLU A 106 -1.46 -20.65 -14.81
N PHE A 107 -0.70 -19.56 -14.98
CA PHE A 107 0.57 -19.52 -15.71
C PHE A 107 1.69 -18.99 -14.80
N PRO A 108 2.10 -19.74 -13.76
CA PRO A 108 3.11 -19.29 -12.79
C PRO A 108 4.49 -19.06 -13.39
N GLU A 109 4.76 -19.58 -14.59
CA GLU A 109 5.99 -19.36 -15.36
C GLU A 109 6.04 -17.99 -16.05
N MET A 110 4.93 -17.27 -16.10
CA MET A 110 4.82 -15.95 -16.71
C MET A 110 4.61 -14.85 -15.65
N THR A 111 5.26 -13.72 -15.84
CA THR A 111 5.08 -12.54 -15.00
C THR A 111 3.78 -11.80 -15.35
N GLU A 112 3.22 -11.02 -14.40
CA GLU A 112 1.99 -10.22 -14.63
C GLU A 112 2.09 -9.33 -15.90
N PRO A 113 3.22 -8.65 -16.22
CA PRO A 113 3.37 -7.91 -17.48
C PRO A 113 3.30 -8.79 -18.74
N GLU A 114 3.88 -10.00 -18.71
CA GLU A 114 3.84 -10.95 -19.83
C GLU A 114 2.42 -11.47 -20.04
N ILE A 115 1.69 -11.74 -18.96
CA ILE A 115 0.26 -12.10 -19.03
C ILE A 115 -0.58 -10.96 -19.60
N CYS A 116 -0.36 -9.71 -19.16
CA CYS A 116 -1.03 -8.54 -19.73
C CYS A 116 -0.80 -8.43 -21.25
N ALA A 117 0.44 -8.57 -21.70
CA ALA A 117 0.79 -8.52 -23.12
C ALA A 117 0.15 -9.66 -23.91
N TRP A 118 0.19 -10.88 -23.37
CA TRP A 118 -0.42 -12.06 -23.98
C TRP A 118 -1.93 -11.94 -24.11
N LEU A 119 -2.62 -11.47 -23.07
CA LEU A 119 -4.08 -11.24 -23.11
C LEU A 119 -4.46 -10.22 -24.19
N MET A 120 -3.71 -9.12 -24.29
CA MET A 120 -3.94 -8.12 -25.33
C MET A 120 -3.69 -8.66 -26.74
N GLU A 121 -2.69 -9.53 -26.93
CA GLU A 121 -2.43 -10.19 -28.22
C GLU A 121 -3.55 -11.18 -28.58
N LYS A 122 -4.05 -11.95 -27.61
CA LYS A 122 -5.17 -12.87 -27.82
C LYS A 122 -6.45 -12.17 -28.24
N TRP A 123 -6.66 -10.93 -27.81
CA TRP A 123 -7.82 -10.12 -28.20
C TRP A 123 -7.73 -9.51 -29.60
N ARG A 124 -6.53 -9.50 -30.19
CA ARG A 124 -6.28 -8.95 -31.53
C ARG A 124 -6.53 -9.97 -32.65
N ARG A 125 -6.58 -11.26 -32.30
CA ARG A 125 -6.95 -12.37 -33.20
C ARG A 125 -8.44 -12.67 -33.10
#